data_AF-A0A9Q3FG99-F1
#
_entry.id   AF-A0A9Q3FG99-F1
#
_cell.length_a   1.000
_cell.length_b   1.000
_cell.length_c   1.000
_cell.angle_alpha   90.00
_cell.angle_beta   90.00
_cell.angle_gamma   90.00
#
_symmetry.space_group_name_H-M   'P 1'
#
loop_
_entity.id
_entity.type
_entity.pdbx_description
1 polymer ?
#
loop_
_entity_poly.entity_id
_entity_poly.type
_entity_poly.pdbx_seq_one_letter_code
_entity_poly.pdbx_strand_id
1 'polypeptide(L)'
;MKQGRIQAYEKIRYSLTNAPLLLIPEWKLPFKLYIDAFGEGLGAAFHRFQIVNDKPYEGPIGFISRQIKPTEARYGASQMECLCHVWALEKLHYYLDGIVFKLITDCNAVK
;
A
#
# COMPACT_ATOMS: atom_id res chain seq x y z
N MET A 1 -21.09 -4.78 -20.69
CA MET A 1 -19.62 -4.73 -20.93
C MET A 1 -19.03 -3.34 -21.25
N LYS A 2 -19.70 -2.41 -21.95
CA LYS A 2 -19.14 -1.06 -22.23
C LYS A 2 -19.18 -0.11 -21.01
N GLN A 3 -20.27 -0.14 -20.23
CA GLN A 3 -20.45 0.76 -19.09
C GLN A 3 -19.37 0.63 -18.00
N GLY A 4 -19.01 -0.59 -17.60
CA GLY A 4 -17.99 -0.81 -16.56
C GLY A 4 -16.59 -0.32 -16.97
N ARG A 5 -16.24 -0.42 -18.27
CA ARG A 5 -14.97 0.10 -18.78
C ARG A 5 -14.90 1.62 -18.73
N ILE A 6 -15.99 2.29 -19.09
CA ILE A 6 -16.09 3.76 -19.00
C ILE A 6 -15.97 4.21 -17.54
N GLN A 7 -16.66 3.53 -16.61
CA GLN A 7 -16.56 3.82 -15.18
C GLN A 7 -15.14 3.62 -14.63
N ALA A 8 -14.45 2.53 -15.02
CA ALA A 8 -13.07 2.30 -14.62
C ALA A 8 -12.12 3.38 -15.16
N TYR A 9 -12.30 3.78 -16.42
CA TYR A 9 -11.54 4.86 -17.03
C TYR A 9 -11.73 6.19 -16.28
N GLU A 10 -12.98 6.58 -15.98
CA GLU A 10 -13.24 7.82 -15.24
C GLU A 10 -12.71 7.78 -13.82
N LYS A 11 -12.75 6.61 -13.14
CA LYS A 11 -12.13 6.44 -11.83
C LYS A 11 -10.61 6.66 -11.88
N ILE A 12 -9.92 6.04 -12.84
CA ILE A 12 -8.48 6.21 -13.00
C ILE A 12 -8.15 7.68 -13.29
N ARG A 13 -8.90 8.31 -14.21
CA ARG A 13 -8.73 9.72 -14.54
C ARG A 13 -8.89 10.60 -13.29
N TYR A 14 -9.95 10.39 -12.53
CA TYR A 14 -10.21 11.11 -11.29
C TYR A 14 -9.09 10.92 -10.25
N SER A 15 -8.64 9.67 -10.04
CA SER A 15 -7.55 9.37 -9.11
C SER A 15 -6.22 10.01 -9.52
N LEU A 16 -5.90 10.06 -10.82
CA LEU A 16 -4.69 10.71 -11.31
C LEU A 16 -4.75 12.24 -11.18
N THR A 17 -5.90 12.86 -11.42
CA THR A 17 -6.05 14.32 -11.31
C THR A 17 -6.16 14.81 -9.86
N ASN A 18 -6.52 13.92 -8.93
CA ASN A 18 -6.67 14.22 -7.50
C ASN A 18 -5.70 13.42 -6.63
N ALA A 19 -4.57 12.98 -7.21
CA ALA A 19 -3.57 12.22 -6.47
C ALA A 19 -2.98 13.09 -5.34
N PRO A 20 -2.76 12.52 -4.14
CA PRO A 20 -2.10 13.25 -3.06
C PRO A 20 -0.65 13.56 -3.44
N LEU A 21 -0.10 14.63 -2.86
CA LEU A 21 1.32 14.92 -2.99
C LEU A 21 2.13 13.81 -2.31
N LEU A 22 3.05 13.21 -3.06
CA LEU A 22 3.96 12.20 -2.52
C LEU A 22 5.12 12.86 -1.77
N LEU A 23 5.52 12.23 -0.68
CA LEU A 23 6.63 12.66 0.15
C LEU A 23 7.94 12.05 -0.32
N ILE A 24 9.02 12.84 -0.29
CA ILE A 24 10.38 12.33 -0.49
C ILE A 24 10.76 11.46 0.72
N PRO A 25 11.35 10.26 0.53
CA PRO A 25 11.78 9.41 1.65
C PRO A 25 12.90 10.06 2.47
N GLU A 26 12.81 10.00 3.79
CA GLU A 26 13.83 10.46 4.73
C GLU A 26 14.00 9.44 5.86
N TRP A 27 15.21 8.90 6.02
CA TRP A 27 15.51 7.75 6.88
C TRP A 27 15.62 8.07 8.38
N LYS A 28 15.49 9.33 8.77
CA LYS A 28 15.54 9.75 10.19
C LYS A 28 14.24 9.51 10.94
N LEU A 29 13.13 9.33 10.22
CA LEU A 29 11.79 9.19 10.79
C LEU A 29 11.24 7.79 10.53
N PRO A 30 10.41 7.25 11.45
CA PRO A 30 9.85 5.92 11.30
C PRO A 30 8.85 5.89 10.14
N PHE A 31 8.96 4.86 9.31
CA PHE A 31 8.02 4.61 8.24
C PHE A 31 6.81 3.79 8.73
N LYS A 32 5.72 3.88 7.97
CA LYS A 32 4.53 3.05 8.11
C LYS A 32 4.25 2.33 6.81
N LEU A 33 3.97 1.04 6.90
CA LEU A 33 3.53 0.24 5.77
C LEU A 33 2.10 -0.19 6.04
N TYR A 34 1.15 0.35 5.25
CA TYR A 34 -0.22 -0.15 5.22
C TYR A 34 -0.29 -1.26 4.19
N ILE A 35 -0.92 -2.37 4.54
CA ILE A 35 -1.22 -3.46 3.63
C ILE A 35 -2.71 -3.77 3.69
N ASP A 36 -3.25 -4.21 2.55
CA ASP A 36 -4.60 -4.74 2.44
C ASP A 36 -4.63 -5.77 1.31
N ALA A 37 -5.28 -6.90 1.55
CA ALA A 37 -5.46 -7.96 0.60
C ALA A 37 -6.94 -8.36 0.51
N PHE A 38 -7.51 -8.17 -0.67
CA PHE A 38 -8.88 -8.58 -0.96
C PHE A 38 -8.88 -9.54 -2.15
N GLY A 39 -9.89 -10.41 -2.26
CA GLY A 39 -9.94 -11.57 -3.16
C GLY A 39 -9.68 -11.35 -4.67
N GLU A 40 -9.37 -10.14 -5.12
CA GLU A 40 -8.98 -9.81 -6.49
C GLU A 40 -7.59 -9.12 -6.59
N GLY A 41 -7.02 -8.61 -5.50
CA GLY A 41 -5.78 -7.85 -5.54
C GLY A 41 -5.13 -7.62 -4.18
N LEU A 42 -3.83 -7.32 -4.23
CA LEU A 42 -3.00 -6.92 -3.12
C LEU A 42 -2.70 -5.42 -3.24
N GLY A 43 -2.71 -4.71 -2.12
CA GLY A 43 -2.40 -3.30 -2.05
C GLY A 43 -1.49 -2.99 -0.88
N ALA A 44 -0.53 -2.09 -1.08
CA ALA A 44 0.24 -1.51 0.01
C ALA A 44 0.46 -0.01 -0.21
N ALA A 45 0.41 0.75 0.89
CA ALA A 45 0.73 2.16 0.92
C ALA A 45 1.89 2.39 1.88
N PHE A 46 2.96 2.97 1.35
CA PHE A 46 4.17 3.28 2.11
C PHE A 46 4.12 4.74 2.54
N HIS A 47 4.08 4.99 3.84
CA HIS A 47 3.83 6.27 4.45
C HIS A 47 4.97 6.66 5.39
N ARG A 48 5.08 7.96 5.68
CA ARG A 48 5.93 8.48 6.77
C ARG A 48 5.30 9.68 7.44
N PHE A 49 5.83 10.00 8.61
CA PHE A 49 5.61 11.30 9.22
C PHE A 49 6.58 12.36 8.67
N GLN A 50 6.12 13.60 8.67
CA GLN A 50 6.93 14.80 8.49
C GLN A 50 6.32 15.96 9.29
N ILE A 51 7.08 17.03 9.48
CA ILE A 51 6.57 18.25 10.09
C ILE A 51 6.10 19.20 8.98
N VAL A 52 4.83 19.58 9.02
CA VAL A 52 4.24 20.61 8.15
C VAL A 52 3.60 21.66 9.05
N ASN A 53 4.02 22.91 8.92
CA ASN A 53 3.55 24.02 9.75
C ASN A 53 3.64 23.69 11.26
N ASP A 54 4.81 23.21 11.70
CA ASP A 54 5.11 22.80 13.08
C ASP A 54 4.22 21.68 13.66
N LYS A 55 3.51 20.95 12.80
CA LYS A 55 2.64 19.83 13.20
C LYS A 55 3.05 18.53 12.51
N PRO A 56 2.92 17.38 13.19
CA PRO A 56 3.14 16.09 12.57
C PRO A 56 2.04 15.82 11.54
N TYR A 57 2.46 15.55 10.31
CA TYR A 57 1.61 15.15 9.20
C TYR A 57 2.10 13.79 8.68
N GLU A 58 1.19 12.84 8.55
CA GLU A 58 1.48 11.58 7.88
C GLU A 58 1.09 11.70 6.41
N GLY A 59 2.02 11.38 5.51
CA GLY A 59 1.76 11.39 4.07
C GLY A 59 2.34 10.17 3.35
N PRO A 60 1.83 9.88 2.15
CA PRO A 60 2.28 8.76 1.34
C PRO A 60 3.61 9.09 0.67
N ILE A 61 4.51 8.12 0.64
CA ILE A 61 5.71 8.11 -0.21
C ILE A 61 5.38 7.40 -1.53
N GLY A 62 4.57 6.35 -1.47
CA GLY A 62 4.16 5.61 -2.65
C GLY A 62 3.06 4.60 -2.38
N PHE A 63 2.40 4.19 -3.44
CA PHE A 63 1.37 3.16 -3.46
C PHE A 63 1.79 2.06 -4.44
N ILE A 64 1.65 0.81 -4.03
CA ILE A 64 1.86 -0.34 -4.88
C ILE A 64 0.63 -1.23 -4.83
N SER A 65 0.23 -1.79 -5.97
CA SER A 65 -0.82 -2.79 -6.03
C SER A 65 -0.56 -3.78 -7.15
N ARG A 66 -1.13 -4.99 -7.03
CA ARG A 66 -1.15 -5.97 -8.11
C ARG A 66 -2.39 -6.85 -8.01
N GLN A 67 -2.78 -7.44 -9.14
CA GLN A 67 -3.75 -8.53 -9.14
C GLN A 67 -3.15 -9.80 -8.53
N ILE A 68 -4.00 -10.60 -7.88
CA ILE A 68 -3.62 -11.92 -7.40
C ILE A 68 -3.52 -12.91 -8.57
N LYS A 69 -2.66 -13.90 -8.42
CA LYS A 69 -2.53 -15.01 -9.37
C LYS A 69 -3.65 -16.03 -9.12
N PRO A 70 -4.06 -16.83 -10.13
CA PRO A 70 -5.05 -17.89 -9.94
C PRO A 70 -4.71 -18.90 -8.84
N THR A 71 -3.41 -19.11 -8.57
CA THR A 71 -2.95 -19.97 -7.47
C THR A 71 -3.13 -19.33 -6.10
N GLU A 72 -2.97 -18.01 -6.01
CA GLU A 72 -3.11 -17.22 -4.78
C GLU A 72 -4.58 -17.02 -4.40
N ALA A 73 -5.51 -17.10 -5.37
CA ALA A 73 -6.95 -17.01 -5.15
C ALA A 73 -7.54 -18.12 -4.27
N ARG A 74 -6.76 -19.17 -3.97
CA ARG A 74 -7.16 -20.27 -3.07
C ARG A 74 -6.83 -19.98 -1.60
N TYR A 75 -6.10 -18.91 -1.32
CA TYR A 75 -5.70 -18.55 0.03
C TYR A 75 -6.86 -17.94 0.82
N GLY A 76 -6.92 -18.28 2.11
CA GLY A 76 -7.82 -17.59 3.04
C GLY A 76 -7.41 -16.14 3.28
N ALA A 77 -8.29 -15.33 3.85
CA ALA A 77 -8.05 -13.90 4.09
C ALA A 77 -6.71 -13.62 4.81
N SER A 78 -6.42 -14.31 5.92
CA SER A 78 -5.16 -14.14 6.65
C SER A 78 -3.92 -14.55 5.85
N GLN A 79 -4.04 -15.55 4.99
CA GLN A 79 -2.94 -15.97 4.10
C GLN A 79 -2.71 -14.95 2.99
N MET A 80 -3.78 -14.33 2.46
CA MET A 80 -3.68 -13.26 1.48
C MET A 80 -3.04 -12.00 2.07
N GLU A 81 -3.39 -11.63 3.30
CA GLU A 81 -2.76 -10.53 4.03
C GLU A 81 -1.27 -10.79 4.26
N CYS A 82 -0.90 -12.00 4.69
CA CYS A 82 0.50 -12.39 4.84
C CYS A 82 1.25 -12.34 3.49
N LEU A 83 0.64 -12.85 2.42
CA LEU A 83 1.18 -12.74 1.07
C LEU A 83 1.37 -11.28 0.65
N CYS A 84 0.42 -10.39 0.95
CA CYS A 84 0.52 -8.96 0.68
C CYS A 84 1.69 -8.34 1.42
N HIS A 85 1.87 -8.68 2.70
CA HIS A 85 3.00 -8.21 3.49
C HIS A 85 4.34 -8.62 2.85
N VAL A 86 4.54 -9.92 2.59
CA VAL A 86 5.79 -10.44 2.02
C VAL A 86 6.07 -9.80 0.66
N TRP A 87 5.05 -9.75 -0.21
CA TRP A 87 5.17 -9.12 -1.51
C TRP A 87 5.53 -7.62 -1.42
N ALA A 88 4.93 -6.88 -0.49
CA ALA A 88 5.24 -5.47 -0.28
C ALA A 88 6.68 -5.26 0.18
N LEU A 89 7.19 -6.11 1.08
CA LEU A 89 8.59 -6.09 1.52
C LEU A 89 9.55 -6.35 0.36
N GLU A 90 9.28 -7.35 -0.48
CA GLU A 90 10.11 -7.63 -1.66
C GLU A 90 10.14 -6.45 -2.64
N LYS A 91 9.00 -5.78 -2.85
CA LYS A 91 8.90 -4.64 -3.79
C LYS A 91 9.50 -3.36 -3.24
N LEU A 92 9.43 -3.15 -1.93
CA LEU A 92 9.92 -1.95 -1.26
C LEU A 92 11.23 -2.18 -0.52
N HIS A 93 11.97 -3.24 -0.82
CA HIS A 93 13.21 -3.60 -0.13
C HIS A 93 14.23 -2.45 -0.11
N TYR A 94 14.34 -1.67 -1.18
CA TYR A 94 15.21 -0.47 -1.22
C TYR A 94 14.90 0.58 -0.14
N TYR A 95 13.69 0.57 0.43
CA TYR A 95 13.26 1.48 1.48
C TYR A 95 13.16 0.81 2.85
N LEU A 96 12.76 -0.46 2.89
CA LEU A 96 12.39 -1.18 4.12
C LEU A 96 13.49 -2.09 4.67
N ASP A 97 14.48 -2.44 3.86
CA ASP A 97 15.55 -3.32 4.30
C ASP A 97 16.44 -2.64 5.36
N GLY A 98 16.73 -3.37 6.43
CA GLY A 98 17.56 -2.90 7.55
C GLY A 98 16.97 -1.81 8.43
N ILE A 99 15.70 -1.41 8.24
CA ILE A 99 15.07 -0.35 9.04
C ILE A 99 13.91 -0.86 9.90
N VAL A 100 13.61 -0.13 10.97
CA VAL A 100 12.42 -0.35 11.79
C VAL A 100 11.26 0.49 11.22
N PHE A 101 10.18 -0.17 10.87
CA PHE A 101 8.94 0.46 10.42
C PHE A 101 7.74 -0.17 11.12
N LYS A 102 6.58 0.50 11.05
CA LYS A 102 5.34 0.00 11.62
C LYS A 102 4.44 -0.58 10.53
N LEU A 103 4.09 -1.86 10.66
CA LEU A 103 3.08 -2.48 9.82
C LEU A 103 1.67 -2.11 10.32
N ILE A 104 0.79 -1.75 9.39
CA ILE A 104 -0.63 -1.48 9.65
C ILE A 104 -1.46 -2.41 8.77
N THR A 105 -2.24 -3.28 9.42
CA THR A 105 -3.19 -4.21 8.80
C THR A 105 -4.36 -4.39 9.76
N ASP A 106 -5.55 -4.71 9.25
CA ASP A 106 -6.71 -5.09 10.06
C ASP A 106 -6.68 -6.59 10.46
N CYS A 107 -5.78 -7.37 9.86
CA CYS A 107 -5.64 -8.79 10.12
C CYS A 107 -4.82 -9.09 11.37
N ASN A 108 -5.46 -9.55 12.43
CA ASN A 108 -4.79 -9.88 13.70
C ASN A 108 -3.75 -11.02 13.59
N ALA A 109 -3.87 -11.90 12.60
CA ALA A 109 -2.91 -12.99 12.41
C ALA A 109 -1.57 -12.53 11.81
N VAL A 110 -1.53 -11.33 11.22
CA VAL A 110 -0.34 -10.76 10.56
C VAL A 110 0.34 -9.68 11.41
N LYS A 111 -0.35 -9.18 12.45
CA LYS A 111 0.21 -8.25 13.45
C LYS A 111 1.21 -8.95 14.36
#